data_AF-A0A0R0JF85-F1
#
_entry.id   AF-A0A0R0JF85-F1
#
_cell.length_a   1.000
_cell.length_b   1.000
_cell.length_c   1.000
_cell.angle_alpha   90.00
_cell.angle_beta   90.00
_cell.angle_gamma   90.00
#
_symmetry.space_group_name_H-M   'P 1'
#
loop_
_entity.id
_entity.type
_entity.pdbx_description
1 polymer ?
#
loop_
_entity_poly.entity_id
_entity_poly.type
_entity_poly.pdbx_seq_one_letter_code
_entity_poly.pdbx_strand_id
1 'polypeptide(L)'
;MADFLADFTRNHQTTLDWWSLYVDGVSNVKGNRAGIILEGPDNVTLEQTLKFNFKASNNQAMYEVFIARLKLAREVGAKKLQCYTDSQLVQGQVVNGYQTKEIVLLKYYHIAKTLIDNFKCFKMYYIPRESNTRANLLSNLANTKKTRHFRTIIQKTLQTPTIDTKVMAGEEKELDWMTPYNNFLILGVLPLDKNEARRLK
;
A
#
# COMPACT_ATOMS: atom_id res chain seq x y z
N MET A 1 -25.30 -22.79 28.52
CA MET A 1 -24.74 -23.14 27.20
C MET A 1 -25.02 -22.09 26.10
N ALA A 2 -25.50 -20.88 26.42
CA ALA A 2 -25.77 -19.84 25.43
C ALA A 2 -24.59 -18.85 25.20
N ASP A 3 -23.66 -18.72 26.15
CA ASP A 3 -22.56 -17.75 26.03
C ASP A 3 -21.48 -18.12 25.00
N PHE A 4 -21.31 -19.41 24.67
CA PHE A 4 -20.28 -19.85 23.72
C PHE A 4 -20.61 -19.46 22.26
N LEU A 5 -21.89 -19.32 21.92
CA LEU A 5 -22.32 -18.91 20.57
C LEU A 5 -22.30 -17.39 20.38
N ALA A 6 -22.43 -16.62 21.47
CA ALA A 6 -22.39 -15.15 21.42
C ALA A 6 -20.97 -14.63 21.14
N ASP A 7 -19.93 -15.28 21.67
CA ASP A 7 -18.54 -14.89 21.44
C ASP A 7 -18.06 -15.23 20.02
N PHE A 8 -18.54 -16.34 19.44
CA PHE A 8 -18.17 -16.70 18.06
C PHE A 8 -18.84 -15.78 17.03
N THR A 9 -20.08 -15.35 17.28
CA THR A 9 -20.81 -14.44 16.36
C THR A 9 -20.35 -12.99 16.45
N ARG A 10 -19.95 -12.52 17.63
CA ARG A 10 -19.48 -11.13 17.83
C ARG A 10 -18.13 -10.84 17.16
N ASN A 11 -17.25 -11.83 17.05
CA ASN A 11 -15.96 -11.70 16.34
C ASN A 11 -16.11 -11.71 14.80
N HIS A 12 -17.16 -12.33 14.26
CA HIS A 12 -17.41 -12.34 12.81
C HIS A 12 -18.14 -11.07 12.32
N GLN A 13 -18.97 -10.42 13.14
CA GLN A 13 -19.69 -9.22 12.71
C GLN A 13 -18.79 -7.97 12.55
N THR A 14 -17.68 -7.88 13.28
CA THR A 14 -16.78 -6.72 13.18
C THR A 14 -15.86 -6.76 11.97
N THR A 15 -15.65 -7.94 11.36
CA THR A 15 -14.69 -8.15 10.26
C THR A 15 -15.33 -8.14 8.87
N LEU A 16 -16.67 -8.26 8.76
CA LEU A 16 -17.37 -8.38 7.47
C LEU A 16 -17.14 -7.21 6.49
N ASP A 17 -16.73 -6.03 6.96
CA ASP A 17 -16.44 -4.88 6.09
C ASP A 17 -14.93 -4.63 5.85
N TRP A 18 -14.06 -5.34 6.58
CA TRP A 18 -12.62 -5.06 6.57
C TRP A 18 -11.92 -5.88 5.51
N TRP A 19 -11.15 -5.19 4.68
CA TRP A 19 -10.16 -5.80 3.82
C TRP A 19 -8.83 -5.95 4.56
N SER A 20 -8.21 -7.12 4.46
CA SER A 20 -6.92 -7.44 5.06
C SER A 20 -5.84 -7.45 4.00
N LEU A 21 -4.82 -6.60 4.16
CA LEU A 21 -3.72 -6.43 3.22
C LEU A 21 -2.43 -6.88 3.89
N TYR A 22 -1.75 -7.86 3.30
CA TYR A 22 -0.51 -8.44 3.84
C TYR A 22 0.66 -8.06 2.94
N VAL A 23 1.50 -7.15 3.42
CA VAL A 23 2.71 -6.69 2.74
C VAL A 23 3.88 -7.54 3.21
N ASP A 24 4.54 -8.22 2.28
CA ASP A 24 5.86 -8.83 2.50
C ASP A 24 6.89 -8.15 1.61
N GLY A 25 8.11 -8.09 2.14
CA GLY A 25 9.25 -7.54 1.46
C GLY A 25 9.65 -8.37 0.24
N VAL A 26 10.71 -7.90 -0.41
CA VAL A 26 11.23 -8.50 -1.65
C VAL A 26 11.79 -9.89 -1.38
N SER A 27 11.28 -10.89 -2.10
CA SER A 27 11.53 -12.31 -1.77
C SER A 27 12.61 -12.98 -2.61
N ASN A 28 13.24 -12.26 -3.54
CA ASN A 28 14.10 -12.87 -4.55
C ASN A 28 15.54 -12.42 -4.31
N VAL A 29 16.51 -13.31 -4.57
CA VAL A 29 17.96 -13.04 -4.50
C VAL A 29 18.38 -11.83 -5.36
N LYS A 30 17.59 -11.49 -6.39
CA LYS A 30 17.77 -10.30 -7.23
C LYS A 30 17.02 -9.04 -6.77
N GLY A 31 16.17 -9.12 -5.74
CA GLY A 31 15.46 -7.96 -5.18
C GLY A 31 14.37 -7.34 -6.07
N ASN A 32 13.85 -8.09 -7.05
CA ASN A 32 12.95 -7.50 -8.06
C ASN A 32 11.50 -8.02 -8.02
N ARG A 33 11.14 -8.85 -7.05
CA ARG A 33 9.78 -9.41 -6.97
C ARG A 33 9.25 -9.40 -5.55
N ALA A 34 7.99 -9.03 -5.41
CA ALA A 34 7.28 -9.02 -4.13
C ALA A 34 5.85 -9.55 -4.31
N GLY A 35 5.43 -10.38 -3.36
CA GLY A 35 4.08 -10.93 -3.27
C GLY A 35 3.30 -10.20 -2.19
N ILE A 36 2.01 -9.98 -2.43
CA ILE A 36 1.11 -9.42 -1.42
C ILE A 36 -0.22 -10.20 -1.48
N ILE A 37 -0.99 -10.17 -0.40
CA ILE A 37 -2.37 -10.67 -0.37
C ILE A 37 -3.30 -9.53 -0.01
N LEU A 38 -4.42 -9.44 -0.71
CA LEU A 38 -5.56 -8.63 -0.31
C LEU A 38 -6.75 -9.58 -0.13
N GLU A 39 -7.20 -9.75 1.10
CA GLU A 39 -8.37 -10.56 1.45
C GLU A 39 -9.53 -9.66 1.78
N GLY A 40 -10.70 -9.96 1.22
CA GLY A 40 -11.92 -9.20 1.46
C GLY A 40 -13.00 -10.02 2.14
N PRO A 41 -14.18 -9.42 2.28
CA PRO A 41 -15.41 -10.15 2.59
C PRO A 41 -15.64 -11.30 1.59
N ASP A 42 -16.49 -12.25 1.95
CA ASP A 42 -16.93 -13.34 1.08
C ASP A 42 -15.81 -14.29 0.59
N ASN A 43 -14.73 -14.41 1.36
CA ASN A 43 -13.55 -15.23 1.02
C ASN A 43 -12.91 -14.85 -0.33
N VAL A 44 -13.01 -13.58 -0.73
CA VAL A 44 -12.28 -13.05 -1.89
C VAL A 44 -10.81 -12.90 -1.53
N THR A 45 -9.94 -13.44 -2.36
CA THR A 45 -8.48 -13.32 -2.20
C THR A 45 -7.85 -12.83 -3.49
N LEU A 46 -7.27 -11.64 -3.44
CA LEU A 46 -6.58 -11.03 -4.55
C LEU A 46 -5.08 -11.06 -4.33
N GLU A 47 -4.43 -11.81 -5.20
CA GLU A 47 -3.01 -11.97 -5.22
C GLU A 47 -2.45 -11.19 -6.40
N GLN A 48 -1.36 -10.49 -6.13
CA GLN A 48 -0.68 -9.66 -7.08
C GLN A 48 0.80 -9.69 -6.77
N THR A 49 1.57 -9.94 -7.80
CA THR A 49 3.02 -9.96 -7.76
C THR A 49 3.52 -8.73 -8.49
N LEU A 50 4.43 -7.99 -7.85
CA LEU A 50 5.09 -6.84 -8.47
C LEU A 50 6.46 -7.26 -8.97
N LYS A 51 6.80 -6.84 -10.19
CA LYS A 51 8.14 -6.97 -10.75
C LYS A 51 8.72 -5.58 -10.96
N PHE A 52 9.93 -5.35 -10.45
CA PHE A 52 10.66 -4.10 -10.66
C PHE A 52 11.66 -4.26 -11.82
N ASN A 53 11.57 -3.35 -12.81
CA ASN A 53 12.54 -3.21 -13.88
C ASN A 53 13.59 -2.10 -13.59
N PHE A 54 13.62 -1.60 -12.37
CA PHE A 54 14.60 -0.66 -11.84
C PHE A 54 15.24 -1.23 -10.58
N LYS A 55 16.40 -0.69 -10.18
CA LYS A 55 16.99 -1.00 -8.87
C LYS A 55 16.24 -0.22 -7.80
N ALA A 56 15.78 -0.91 -6.77
CA ALA A 56 15.17 -0.32 -5.59
C ALA A 56 15.91 -0.82 -4.34
N SER A 57 16.07 0.03 -3.33
CA SER A 57 16.45 -0.44 -2.00
C SER A 57 15.32 -1.26 -1.40
N ASN A 58 15.60 -2.09 -0.38
CA ASN A 58 14.55 -2.86 0.30
C ASN A 58 13.42 -1.95 0.81
N ASN A 59 13.75 -0.78 1.35
CA ASN A 59 12.77 0.18 1.84
C ASN A 59 11.92 0.75 0.69
N GLN A 60 12.54 1.15 -0.42
CA GLN A 60 11.81 1.64 -1.59
C GLN A 60 10.89 0.57 -2.17
N ALA A 61 11.40 -0.66 -2.31
CA ALA A 61 10.60 -1.79 -2.77
C ALA A 61 9.40 -2.07 -1.85
N MET A 62 9.58 -2.01 -0.52
CA MET A 62 8.44 -2.14 0.42
C MET A 62 7.40 -1.03 0.23
N TYR A 63 7.82 0.21 -0.01
CA TYR A 63 6.88 1.30 -0.31
C TYR A 63 6.16 1.11 -1.64
N GLU A 64 6.86 0.67 -2.68
CA GLU A 64 6.25 0.35 -3.99
C GLU A 64 5.15 -0.71 -3.85
N VAL A 65 5.48 -1.77 -3.12
CA VAL A 65 4.59 -2.88 -2.78
C VAL A 65 3.37 -2.37 -2.04
N PHE A 66 3.59 -1.56 -1.00
CA PHE A 66 2.53 -1.02 -0.18
C PHE A 66 1.60 -0.09 -0.98
N ILE A 67 2.16 0.85 -1.75
CA ILE A 67 1.42 1.82 -2.56
C ILE A 67 0.61 1.15 -3.66
N ALA A 68 1.21 0.22 -4.41
CA ALA A 68 0.50 -0.54 -5.43
C ALA A 68 -0.72 -1.26 -4.85
N ARG A 69 -0.66 -1.63 -3.57
CA ARG A 69 -1.70 -2.38 -2.90
C ARG A 69 -2.77 -1.55 -2.26
N LEU A 70 -2.42 -0.36 -1.76
CA LEU A 70 -3.41 0.67 -1.46
C LEU A 70 -4.22 1.01 -2.72
N LYS A 71 -3.57 1.13 -3.88
CA LYS A 71 -4.25 1.36 -5.17
C LYS A 71 -5.20 0.21 -5.50
N LEU A 72 -4.74 -1.04 -5.41
CA LEU A 72 -5.58 -2.23 -5.67
C LEU A 72 -6.78 -2.30 -4.71
N ALA A 73 -6.58 -2.05 -3.41
CA ALA A 73 -7.65 -2.05 -2.42
C ALA A 73 -8.72 -0.98 -2.73
N ARG A 74 -8.29 0.19 -3.23
CA ARG A 74 -9.21 1.23 -3.69
C ARG A 74 -9.97 0.81 -4.94
N GLU A 75 -9.29 0.21 -5.91
CA GLU A 75 -9.88 -0.26 -7.18
C GLU A 75 -11.00 -1.29 -6.95
N VAL A 76 -10.86 -2.16 -5.94
CA VAL A 76 -11.89 -3.16 -5.59
C VAL A 76 -13.01 -2.59 -4.71
N GLY A 77 -12.98 -1.29 -4.42
CA GLY A 77 -14.02 -0.60 -3.65
C GLY A 77 -13.91 -0.74 -2.13
N ALA A 78 -12.77 -1.21 -1.60
CA ALA A 78 -12.59 -1.35 -0.15
C ALA A 78 -12.76 0.01 0.57
N LYS A 79 -13.57 0.02 1.64
CA LYS A 79 -13.80 1.22 2.47
C LYS A 79 -13.04 1.19 3.79
N LYS A 80 -12.88 0.01 4.38
CA LYS A 80 -12.12 -0.22 5.62
C LYS A 80 -10.98 -1.17 5.31
N LEU A 81 -9.75 -0.80 5.65
CA LEU A 81 -8.55 -1.54 5.30
C LEU A 81 -7.66 -1.72 6.53
N GLN A 82 -7.26 -2.97 6.80
CA GLN A 82 -6.23 -3.30 7.77
C GLN A 82 -5.00 -3.85 7.07
N CYS A 83 -3.84 -3.29 7.37
CA CYS A 83 -2.57 -3.65 6.77
C CYS A 83 -1.70 -4.38 7.78
N TYR A 84 -1.08 -5.46 7.36
CA TYR A 84 -0.10 -6.22 8.11
C TYR A 84 1.23 -6.17 7.37
N THR A 85 2.30 -5.75 8.04
CA THR A 85 3.63 -5.64 7.44
C THR A 85 4.70 -6.10 8.41
N ASP A 86 5.74 -6.74 7.89
CA ASP A 86 6.97 -7.08 8.62
C ASP A 86 8.02 -5.95 8.56
N SER A 87 7.67 -4.81 7.97
CA SER A 87 8.50 -3.62 7.92
C SER A 87 8.22 -2.70 9.11
N GLN A 88 9.12 -2.69 10.10
CA GLN A 88 9.06 -1.71 11.18
C GLN A 88 9.19 -0.27 10.66
N LEU A 89 9.94 -0.06 9.57
CA LEU A 89 10.12 1.28 9.00
C LEU A 89 8.82 1.79 8.40
N VAL A 90 8.18 1.02 7.52
CA VAL A 90 6.92 1.45 6.89
C VAL A 90 5.85 1.64 7.96
N GLN A 91 5.73 0.69 8.90
CA GLN A 91 4.77 0.81 9.99
C GLN A 91 5.05 2.02 10.89
N GLY A 92 6.30 2.25 11.27
CA GLY A 92 6.68 3.37 12.12
C GLY A 92 6.46 4.72 11.45
N GLN A 93 6.76 4.86 10.15
CA GLN A 93 6.49 6.11 9.44
C GLN A 93 4.99 6.35 9.27
N VAL A 94 4.24 5.34 8.82
CA VAL A 94 2.81 5.46 8.51
C VAL A 94 1.95 5.64 9.76
N VAL A 95 2.25 4.91 10.83
CA VAL A 95 1.44 4.91 12.08
C VAL A 95 1.99 5.92 13.09
N ASN A 96 3.30 5.91 13.33
CA ASN A 96 3.92 6.69 14.41
C ASN A 96 4.53 8.02 13.94
N GLY A 97 4.42 8.34 12.64
CA GLY A 97 4.95 9.58 12.09
C GLY A 97 6.47 9.70 12.17
N TYR A 98 7.21 8.58 12.17
CA TYR A 98 8.67 8.62 12.16
C TYR A 98 9.18 9.42 10.97
N GLN A 99 10.03 10.42 11.25
CA GLN A 99 10.62 11.23 10.20
C GLN A 99 11.85 10.52 9.63
N THR A 100 11.90 10.42 8.30
CA THR A 100 13.11 10.01 7.59
C THR A 100 13.82 11.24 7.03
N LYS A 101 15.15 11.23 7.07
CA LYS A 101 15.97 12.25 6.40
C LYS A 101 16.11 11.98 4.90
N GLU A 102 15.76 10.78 4.46
CA GLU A 102 15.87 10.40 3.05
C GLU A 102 14.68 10.96 2.26
N ILE A 103 14.93 11.98 1.43
CA ILE A 103 13.94 12.68 0.61
C ILE A 103 13.12 11.70 -0.24
N VAL A 104 13.77 10.65 -0.76
CA VAL A 104 13.12 9.62 -1.58
C VAL A 104 12.03 8.87 -0.79
N LEU A 105 12.32 8.47 0.45
CA LEU A 105 11.34 7.79 1.31
C LEU A 105 10.23 8.74 1.78
N LEU A 106 10.54 10.02 1.99
CA LEU A 106 9.53 11.06 2.27
C LEU A 106 8.50 11.16 1.14
N LYS A 107 8.93 11.15 -0.13
CA LYS A 107 8.01 11.13 -1.28
C LYS A 107 7.09 9.91 -1.24
N TYR A 108 7.64 8.73 -0.99
CA TYR A 108 6.83 7.52 -0.84
C TYR A 108 5.83 7.61 0.31
N TYR A 109 6.27 8.11 1.47
CA TYR A 109 5.41 8.32 2.63
C TYR A 109 4.22 9.22 2.27
N HIS A 110 4.45 10.37 1.62
CA HIS A 110 3.37 11.27 1.22
C HIS A 110 2.38 10.60 0.25
N ILE A 111 2.87 9.90 -0.78
CA ILE A 111 1.99 9.18 -1.72
C ILE A 111 1.15 8.13 -0.98
N ALA A 112 1.78 7.35 -0.09
CA ALA A 112 1.08 6.34 0.70
C ALA A 112 0.04 6.98 1.61
N LYS A 113 0.37 8.11 2.26
CA LYS A 113 -0.52 8.84 3.16
C LYS A 113 -1.75 9.37 2.42
N THR A 114 -1.56 10.02 1.26
CA THR A 114 -2.67 10.47 0.41
C THR A 114 -3.58 9.31 -0.03
N LEU A 115 -3.00 8.13 -0.31
CA LEU A 115 -3.79 6.96 -0.65
C LEU A 115 -4.58 6.42 0.55
N ILE A 116 -3.95 6.38 1.73
CA ILE A 116 -4.58 5.96 3.00
C ILE A 116 -5.77 6.84 3.35
N ASP A 117 -5.65 8.16 3.17
CA ASP A 117 -6.69 9.12 3.53
C ASP A 117 -7.97 8.98 2.67
N ASN A 118 -7.92 8.21 1.56
CA ASN A 118 -9.12 7.87 0.77
C ASN A 118 -9.96 6.74 1.38
N PHE A 119 -9.45 6.01 2.38
CA PHE A 119 -10.19 4.97 3.08
C PHE A 119 -10.96 5.56 4.27
N LYS A 120 -12.18 5.09 4.51
CA LYS A 120 -12.97 5.53 5.67
C LYS A 120 -12.32 5.13 7.00
N CYS A 121 -11.71 3.94 7.02
CA CYS A 121 -10.95 3.47 8.17
C CYS A 121 -9.70 2.76 7.68
N PHE A 122 -8.56 3.09 8.29
CA PHE A 122 -7.29 2.44 8.02
C PHE A 122 -6.63 2.03 9.34
N LYS A 123 -6.11 0.81 9.41
CA LYS A 123 -5.29 0.31 10.52
C LYS A 123 -4.06 -0.37 9.96
N MET A 124 -2.92 -0.23 10.64
CA MET A 124 -1.70 -0.93 10.26
C MET A 124 -1.03 -1.56 11.47
N TYR A 125 -0.62 -2.81 11.31
CA TYR A 125 -0.02 -3.65 12.33
C TYR A 125 1.33 -4.15 11.87
N TYR A 126 2.31 -4.03 12.76
CA TYR A 126 3.57 -4.74 12.60
C TYR A 126 3.36 -6.21 12.97
N ILE A 127 3.82 -7.12 12.12
CA ILE A 127 3.86 -8.56 12.41
C ILE A 127 5.28 -9.09 12.17
N PRO A 128 5.84 -9.89 13.10
CA PRO A 128 7.13 -10.54 12.87
C PRO A 128 7.10 -11.33 11.57
N ARG A 129 8.23 -11.37 10.86
CA ARG A 129 8.33 -12.01 9.54
C ARG A 129 7.94 -13.49 9.56
N GLU A 130 8.25 -14.18 10.65
CA GLU A 130 7.86 -15.58 10.90
C GLU A 130 6.34 -15.76 10.96
N SER A 131 5.62 -14.75 11.45
CA SER A 131 4.16 -14.72 11.54
C SER A 131 3.49 -14.22 10.27
N ASN A 132 4.24 -13.56 9.37
CA ASN A 132 3.76 -13.13 8.05
C ASN A 132 3.75 -14.29 7.03
N THR A 133 3.43 -15.50 7.51
CA THR A 133 3.34 -16.71 6.68
C THR A 133 2.39 -16.52 5.51
N ARG A 134 1.29 -15.78 5.68
CA ARG A 134 0.35 -15.47 4.58
C ARG A 134 1.06 -14.86 3.38
N ALA A 135 1.86 -13.81 3.57
CA ALA A 135 2.56 -13.18 2.46
C ALA A 135 3.84 -13.94 2.04
N ASN A 136 4.57 -14.54 3.00
CA ASN A 136 5.71 -15.44 2.74
C ASN A 136 5.34 -16.69 1.93
N LEU A 137 4.15 -17.24 2.16
CA LEU A 137 3.61 -18.36 1.39
C LEU A 137 3.48 -17.95 -0.06
N LEU A 138 3.12 -16.72 -0.37
CA LEU A 138 2.85 -16.29 -1.73
C LEU A 138 4.09 -15.87 -2.51
N SER A 139 5.09 -15.28 -1.83
CA SER A 139 6.41 -15.09 -2.42
C SER A 139 7.02 -16.42 -2.89
N ASN A 140 6.65 -17.53 -2.23
CA ASN A 140 7.14 -18.87 -2.53
C ASN A 140 6.16 -19.79 -3.29
N LEU A 141 4.84 -19.59 -3.21
CA LEU A 141 3.78 -20.52 -3.66
C LEU A 141 2.85 -19.91 -4.71
N ALA A 142 3.38 -19.35 -5.79
CA ALA A 142 2.59 -19.04 -6.98
C ALA A 142 1.89 -20.28 -7.64
N ASN A 143 1.67 -21.41 -6.92
CA ASN A 143 1.26 -22.68 -7.51
C ASN A 143 0.28 -23.58 -6.72
N THR A 144 -0.25 -23.22 -5.54
CA THR A 144 -1.15 -24.14 -4.79
C THR A 144 -2.63 -23.72 -4.83
N LYS A 145 -3.42 -24.41 -5.66
CA LYS A 145 -4.89 -24.20 -5.78
C LYS A 145 -5.63 -24.80 -4.58
N LYS A 146 -6.31 -23.98 -3.76
CA LYS A 146 -7.42 -24.44 -2.89
C LYS A 146 -8.75 -24.09 -3.54
N THR A 147 -9.67 -25.05 -3.55
CA THR A 147 -10.80 -25.18 -4.49
C THR A 147 -12.10 -24.45 -4.13
N ARG A 148 -12.09 -23.51 -3.18
CA ARG A 148 -13.30 -22.77 -2.76
C ARG A 148 -13.13 -21.26 -2.56
N HIS A 149 -12.00 -20.69 -2.96
CA HIS A 149 -11.75 -19.25 -2.85
C HIS A 149 -11.72 -18.63 -4.24
N PHE A 150 -12.40 -17.50 -4.44
CA PHE A 150 -12.20 -16.68 -5.63
C PHE A 150 -10.80 -16.07 -5.54
N ARG A 151 -9.85 -16.73 -6.19
CA ARG A 151 -8.43 -16.36 -6.20
C ARG A 151 -8.06 -15.83 -7.57
N THR A 152 -7.72 -14.55 -7.65
CA THR A 152 -7.17 -13.94 -8.86
C THR A 152 -5.71 -13.64 -8.63
N ILE A 153 -4.86 -14.01 -9.60
CA ILE A 153 -3.42 -13.73 -9.58
C ILE A 153 -3.14 -12.68 -10.65
N ILE A 154 -2.61 -11.53 -10.25
CA ILE A 154 -2.31 -10.39 -11.13
C ILE A 154 -0.80 -10.13 -11.11
N GLN A 155 -0.13 -10.19 -12.25
CA GLN A 155 1.28 -9.78 -12.31
C GLN A 155 1.39 -8.37 -12.88
N LYS A 156 2.01 -7.44 -12.13
CA LYS A 156 2.25 -6.06 -12.57
C LYS A 156 3.75 -5.78 -12.62
N THR A 157 4.22 -5.25 -13.74
CA THR A 157 5.62 -4.83 -13.90
C THR A 157 5.69 -3.31 -13.83
N LEU A 158 6.50 -2.78 -12.91
CA LEU A 158 6.78 -1.36 -12.81
C LEU A 158 8.08 -1.05 -13.55
N GLN A 159 7.99 -0.16 -14.55
CA GLN A 159 9.13 0.28 -15.35
C GLN A 159 9.96 1.34 -14.64
N THR A 160 9.30 2.22 -13.89
CA THR A 160 9.91 3.30 -13.12
C THR A 160 9.36 3.32 -11.70
N PRO A 161 10.09 3.91 -10.74
CA PRO A 161 9.58 4.17 -9.41
C PRO A 161 8.27 4.97 -9.43
N THR A 162 7.34 4.66 -8.53
CA THR A 162 6.05 5.34 -8.40
C THR A 162 6.22 6.83 -8.11
N ILE A 163 7.30 7.20 -7.40
CA ILE A 163 7.65 8.60 -7.12
C ILE A 163 8.04 9.40 -8.37
N ASP A 164 8.42 8.73 -9.46
CA ASP A 164 8.86 9.35 -10.72
C ASP A 164 7.77 9.34 -11.78
N THR A 165 6.74 8.51 -11.62
CA THR A 165 5.55 8.59 -12.48
C THR A 165 4.84 9.93 -12.25
N LYS A 166 4.95 10.85 -13.22
CA LYS A 166 4.06 12.02 -13.33
C LYS A 166 2.63 11.54 -13.15
N VAL A 167 2.00 11.96 -12.07
CA VAL A 167 0.63 11.59 -11.71
C VAL A 167 -0.30 12.10 -12.82
N MET A 168 -0.55 11.26 -13.83
CA MET A 168 -1.73 11.35 -14.70
C MET A 168 -2.90 10.68 -13.98
N ALA A 169 -3.24 11.18 -12.78
CA ALA A 169 -4.52 10.88 -12.17
C ALA A 169 -5.44 12.05 -12.52
N GLY A 170 -6.23 11.86 -13.57
CA GLY A 170 -7.38 12.69 -13.85
C GLY A 170 -8.37 12.56 -12.72
N GLU A 171 -8.35 13.54 -11.83
CA GLU A 171 -9.47 14.04 -11.05
C GLU A 171 -9.15 15.52 -10.88
N GLU A 172 -9.78 16.38 -11.68
CA GLU A 172 -9.88 17.81 -11.42
C GLU A 172 -10.66 17.99 -10.11
N LYS A 173 -10.01 17.76 -8.97
CA LYS A 173 -10.37 18.47 -7.76
C LYS A 173 -9.89 19.89 -7.96
N GLU A 174 -10.80 20.85 -7.79
CA GLU A 174 -10.49 22.29 -7.80
C GLU A 174 -9.14 22.51 -7.13
N LEU A 175 -8.19 23.00 -7.94
CA LEU A 175 -6.83 23.30 -7.51
C LEU A 175 -6.91 24.36 -6.40
N ASP A 176 -6.91 23.91 -5.15
CA ASP A 176 -6.74 24.79 -4.01
C ASP A 176 -5.42 25.54 -4.20
N TRP A 177 -5.39 26.82 -3.81
CA TRP A 177 -4.23 27.71 -4.02
C TRP A 177 -2.95 27.17 -3.37
N MET A 178 -3.06 26.25 -2.41
CA MET A 178 -1.92 25.54 -1.81
C MET A 178 -1.31 24.46 -2.71
N THR A 179 -2.00 23.99 -3.74
CA THR A 179 -1.53 22.90 -4.61
C THR A 179 -0.18 23.19 -5.28
N PRO A 180 0.08 24.37 -5.88
CA PRO A 180 1.41 24.71 -6.38
C PRO A 180 2.48 24.73 -5.28
N TYR A 181 2.14 25.18 -4.07
CA TYR A 181 3.06 25.23 -2.92
C TYR A 181 3.41 23.82 -2.43
N ASN A 182 2.40 22.95 -2.30
CA ASN A 182 2.56 21.56 -1.93
C ASN A 182 3.31 20.78 -3.00
N ASN A 183 3.06 21.03 -4.29
CA ASN A 183 3.83 20.41 -5.38
C ASN A 183 5.29 20.84 -5.37
N PHE A 184 5.58 22.09 -5.05
CA PHE A 184 6.95 22.56 -4.89
C PHE A 184 7.64 21.88 -3.68
N LEU A 185 6.97 21.86 -2.52
CA LEU A 185 7.53 21.26 -1.31
C LEU A 185 7.68 19.72 -1.38
N ILE A 186 6.73 19.03 -2.02
CA ILE A 186 6.65 17.56 -2.02
C ILE A 186 7.38 16.98 -3.24
N LEU A 187 7.21 17.58 -4.42
CA LEU A 187 7.71 17.03 -5.69
C LEU A 187 8.95 17.77 -6.21
N GLY A 188 9.29 18.94 -5.67
CA GLY A 188 10.37 19.79 -6.17
C GLY A 188 10.05 20.42 -7.54
N VAL A 189 8.77 20.44 -7.92
CA VAL A 189 8.31 20.93 -9.22
C VAL A 189 7.83 22.37 -9.06
N LEU A 190 8.44 23.29 -9.79
CA LEU A 190 7.99 24.69 -9.82
C LEU A 190 6.72 24.82 -10.66
N PRO A 191 5.78 25.70 -10.26
CA PRO A 191 4.61 26.04 -11.07
C PRO A 191 5.03 26.58 -12.44
N LEU A 192 4.26 26.29 -13.49
CA LEU A 192 4.49 26.82 -14.84
C LEU A 192 4.30 28.35 -14.90
N ASP A 193 3.46 28.91 -14.03
CA ASP A 193 3.30 30.35 -13.91
C ASP A 193 4.55 30.98 -13.24
N LYS A 194 5.24 31.84 -13.98
CA LYS A 194 6.43 32.55 -13.51
C LYS A 194 6.15 33.44 -12.30
N ASN A 195 4.94 33.95 -12.13
CA ASN A 195 4.57 34.78 -10.99
C ASN A 195 4.36 33.93 -9.72
N GLU A 196 3.77 32.75 -9.84
CA GLU A 196 3.66 31.82 -8.71
C GLU A 196 5.02 31.22 -8.33
N ALA A 197 5.85 30.87 -9.32
CA ALA A 197 7.22 30.41 -9.09
C ALA A 197 8.09 31.44 -8.36
N ARG A 198 7.82 32.74 -8.52
CA ARG A 198 8.50 33.82 -7.79
C ARG A 198 8.04 33.98 -6.35
N ARG A 199 6.81 33.58 -6.02
CA ARG A 199 6.27 33.62 -4.65
C ARG A 199 6.78 32.47 -3.77
N LEU A 200 7.43 31.47 -4.36
CA LEU A 200 7.98 30.28 -3.72
C LEU A 200 9.49 30.39 -3.40
N LYS A 201 10.13 31.50 -3.77
CA LYS A 201 11.52 31.83 -3.43
C LYS A 201 11.57 32.82 -2.28
#